data_AF-A0A1L8DUQ0-F1
#
_entry.id   AF-A0A1L8DUQ0-F1
#
_cell.length_a   1.000
_cell.length_b   1.000
_cell.length_c   1.000
_cell.angle_alpha   90.00
_cell.angle_beta   90.00
_cell.angle_gamma   90.00
#
_symmetry.space_group_name_H-M   'P 1'
#
loop_
_entity.id
_entity.type
_entity.pdbx_description
1 polymer ?
#
loop_
_entity_poly.entity_id
_entity_poly.type
_entity_poly.pdbx_seq_one_letter_code
_entity_poly.pdbx_strand_id
1 'polypeptide(L)'
;MDETLVLICLVIVMLIGSYMAGNIPLVVSLSEEKLKVVTVFGAGLLVGTALTVIIPEGIRALYDDQVTAPVSPVNLLDASPKEPNVHHDAPEHSSTIGLSLVLGFIFMMLVDQISTRRDGAAGERNMTATIGLIVHAAADGVALGAAAHASHHDVEMVVFLAIMLHKAPAAFGLVSFLLHEGFDRHRIRKHLAMFSMSAPLLTLLTYFGIGQEQKETLNSFNATGIAMLFSAGTFLYVATVHVLPEFTHGQSHGGSSGPHYTHLEQGTPQPKGFSGLRNTELVILICGALLPLLLTMGHHH
;
A
#
# COMPACT_ATOMS: atom_id res chain seq x y z
N MET A 1 -14.53 24.78 -9.02
CA MET A 1 -13.23 25.03 -8.35
C MET A 1 -12.17 24.73 -9.39
N ASP A 2 -11.06 25.48 -9.41
CA ASP A 2 -9.94 25.12 -10.29
C ASP A 2 -9.46 23.70 -9.94
N GLU A 3 -9.23 22.84 -10.93
CA GLU A 3 -8.81 21.44 -10.74
C GLU A 3 -7.56 21.37 -9.85
N THR A 4 -6.65 22.32 -10.04
CA THR A 4 -5.44 22.52 -9.23
C THR A 4 -5.75 22.83 -7.77
N LEU A 5 -6.80 23.61 -7.49
CA LEU A 5 -7.21 23.96 -6.13
C LEU A 5 -7.80 22.74 -5.42
N VAL A 6 -8.63 21.95 -6.11
CA VAL A 6 -9.15 20.68 -5.59
C VAL A 6 -7.97 19.78 -5.22
N LEU A 7 -7.04 19.56 -6.14
CA LEU A 7 -5.87 18.73 -5.92
C LEU A 7 -5.01 19.20 -4.74
N ILE A 8 -4.75 20.51 -4.63
CA ILE A 8 -4.01 21.08 -3.50
C ILE A 8 -4.74 20.81 -2.18
N CYS A 9 -6.07 20.96 -2.16
CA CYS A 9 -6.88 20.60 -0.99
C CYS A 9 -6.75 19.12 -0.63
N LEU A 10 -6.86 18.22 -1.61
CA LEU A 10 -6.71 16.77 -1.41
C LEU A 10 -5.32 16.43 -0.87
N VAL A 11 -4.26 17.02 -1.42
CA VAL A 11 -2.88 16.82 -0.98
C VAL A 11 -2.68 17.27 0.48
N ILE A 12 -3.26 18.42 0.87
CA ILE A 12 -3.21 18.92 2.25
C ILE A 12 -3.96 17.97 3.19
N VAL A 13 -5.18 17.56 2.83
CA VAL A 13 -5.98 16.61 3.62
C VAL A 13 -5.24 15.28 3.77
N MET A 14 -4.60 14.80 2.70
CA MET A 14 -3.82 13.57 2.73
C MET A 14 -2.63 13.67 3.67
N LEU A 15 -1.85 14.74 3.58
CA LEU A 15 -0.70 14.98 4.43
C LEU A 15 -1.09 15.04 5.92
N ILE A 16 -2.10 15.85 6.24
CA ILE A 16 -2.56 16.05 7.61
C ILE A 16 -3.19 14.77 8.14
N GLY A 17 -4.08 14.14 7.37
CA GLY A 17 -4.80 12.94 7.77
C GLY A 17 -3.87 11.77 8.05
N SER A 18 -2.90 11.50 7.17
CA SER A 18 -1.92 10.42 7.41
C SER A 18 -1.02 10.71 8.60
N TYR A 19 -0.58 11.96 8.76
CA TYR A 19 0.25 12.34 9.89
C TYR A 19 -0.51 12.24 11.21
N MET A 20 -1.77 12.71 11.26
CA MET A 20 -2.61 12.61 12.45
C MET A 20 -2.90 11.14 12.82
N ALA A 21 -3.28 10.32 11.84
CA ALA A 21 -3.53 8.89 12.05
C ALA A 21 -2.28 8.17 12.60
N GLY A 22 -1.11 8.44 12.04
CA GLY A 22 0.15 7.89 12.52
C GLY A 22 0.59 8.40 13.90
N ASN A 23 0.12 9.57 14.36
CA ASN A 23 0.41 10.01 15.72
C ASN A 23 -0.45 9.30 16.78
N ILE A 24 -1.54 8.64 16.41
CA ILE A 24 -2.44 7.96 17.37
C ILE A 24 -1.67 6.97 18.27
N PRO A 25 -0.87 6.02 17.75
CA PRO A 25 -0.11 5.10 18.60
C PRO A 25 0.91 5.79 19.52
N LEU A 26 1.43 6.97 19.14
CA LEU A 26 2.38 7.71 19.97
C LEU A 26 1.72 8.33 21.20
N VAL A 27 0.46 8.77 21.09
CA VAL A 27 -0.23 9.45 22.19
C VAL A 27 -0.70 8.45 23.25
N VAL A 28 -0.93 7.19 22.86
CA VAL A 28 -1.36 6.15 23.78
C VAL A 28 -0.13 5.53 24.48
N SER A 29 -0.07 5.60 25.81
CA SER A 29 0.94 4.89 26.60
C SER A 29 0.56 3.42 26.75
N LEU A 30 1.20 2.57 25.96
CA LEU A 30 0.93 1.14 25.90
C LEU A 30 2.05 0.36 26.62
N SER A 31 1.67 -0.69 27.37
CA SER A 31 2.63 -1.71 27.83
C SER A 31 3.08 -2.57 26.65
N GLU A 32 4.17 -3.33 26.79
CA GLU A 32 4.66 -4.22 25.71
C GLU A 32 3.61 -5.21 25.22
N GLU A 33 2.81 -5.79 26.13
CA GLU A 33 1.70 -6.66 25.76
C GLU A 33 0.64 -5.95 24.89
N LYS A 34 0.33 -4.68 25.21
CA LYS A 34 -0.62 -3.89 24.42
C LYS A 34 -0.02 -3.43 23.09
N LEU A 35 1.28 -3.13 23.05
CA LEU A 35 1.99 -2.85 21.80
C LEU A 35 1.93 -4.06 20.88
N LYS A 36 2.17 -5.26 21.39
CA LYS A 36 2.04 -6.50 20.60
C LYS A 36 0.64 -6.64 20.00
N VAL A 37 -0.41 -6.45 20.80
CA VAL A 37 -1.81 -6.48 20.33
C VAL A 37 -2.05 -5.45 19.23
N VAL A 38 -1.60 -4.21 19.45
CA VAL A 38 -1.77 -3.09 18.51
C VAL A 38 -1.02 -3.34 17.21
N THR A 39 0.18 -3.92 17.25
CA THR A 39 0.95 -4.22 16.04
C THR A 39 0.39 -5.41 15.27
N VAL A 40 -0.08 -6.48 15.94
CA VAL A 40 -0.79 -7.59 15.29
C VAL A 40 -2.10 -7.12 14.63
N PHE A 41 -2.83 -6.25 15.32
CA PHE A 41 -4.02 -5.60 14.74
C PHE A 41 -3.65 -4.75 13.52
N GLY A 42 -2.58 -3.96 13.62
CA GLY A 42 -2.02 -3.20 12.50
C GLY A 42 -1.65 -4.08 11.31
N ALA A 43 -0.98 -5.21 11.55
CA ALA A 43 -0.65 -6.19 10.51
C ALA A 43 -1.89 -6.69 9.76
N GLY A 44 -2.94 -7.04 10.52
CA GLY A 44 -4.22 -7.44 9.96
C GLY A 44 -4.82 -6.32 9.11
N LEU A 45 -4.83 -5.09 9.63
CA LEU A 45 -5.31 -3.93 8.89
C LEU A 45 -4.57 -3.72 7.56
N LEU A 46 -3.24 -3.85 7.52
CA LEU A 46 -2.48 -3.69 6.26
C LEU A 46 -2.91 -4.72 5.21
N VAL A 47 -2.92 -6.02 5.59
CA VAL A 47 -3.33 -7.10 4.67
C VAL A 47 -4.77 -6.93 4.22
N GLY A 48 -5.68 -6.68 5.17
CA GLY A 48 -7.10 -6.48 4.90
C GLY A 48 -7.34 -5.32 3.95
N THR A 49 -6.65 -4.19 4.16
CA THR A 49 -6.85 -3.01 3.35
C THR A 49 -6.30 -3.18 1.93
N ALA A 50 -5.16 -3.85 1.76
CA ALA A 50 -4.64 -4.21 0.43
C ALA A 50 -5.69 -4.99 -0.38
N LEU A 51 -6.26 -6.03 0.23
CA LEU A 51 -7.15 -6.98 -0.45
C LEU A 51 -8.58 -6.46 -0.63
N THR A 52 -9.11 -5.69 0.30
CA THR A 52 -10.53 -5.28 0.32
C THR A 52 -10.77 -3.85 -0.15
N VAL A 53 -9.74 -3.00 -0.17
CA VAL A 53 -9.85 -1.60 -0.61
C VAL A 53 -9.01 -1.36 -1.85
N ILE A 54 -7.70 -1.54 -1.79
CA ILE A 54 -6.78 -1.07 -2.86
C ILE A 54 -6.93 -1.91 -4.13
N ILE A 55 -6.90 -3.25 -4.03
CA ILE A 55 -7.02 -4.11 -5.21
C ILE A 55 -8.38 -3.92 -5.90
N PRO A 56 -9.53 -3.99 -5.20
CA PRO A 56 -10.83 -3.77 -5.83
C PRO A 56 -10.92 -2.40 -6.51
N GLU A 57 -10.38 -1.34 -5.89
CA GLU A 57 -10.44 0.00 -6.47
C GLU A 57 -9.49 0.17 -7.65
N GLY A 58 -8.29 -0.41 -7.56
CA GLY A 58 -7.36 -0.56 -8.69
C GLY A 58 -8.00 -1.21 -9.90
N ILE A 59 -8.79 -2.26 -9.65
CA ILE A 59 -9.55 -2.95 -10.69
C ILE A 59 -10.65 -2.04 -11.25
N ARG A 60 -11.46 -1.39 -10.41
CA ARG A 60 -12.53 -0.48 -10.88
C ARG A 60 -11.98 0.65 -11.73
N ALA A 61 -10.93 1.33 -11.28
CA ALA A 61 -10.28 2.39 -12.05
C ALA A 61 -9.67 1.89 -13.37
N LEU A 62 -9.32 0.60 -13.47
CA LEU A 62 -8.86 0.00 -14.72
C LEU A 62 -10.02 -0.23 -15.71
N TYR A 63 -11.24 -0.44 -15.23
CA TYR A 63 -12.42 -0.72 -16.07
C TYR A 63 -13.28 0.52 -16.38
N ASP A 64 -13.36 1.50 -15.47
CA ASP A 64 -14.20 2.70 -15.65
C ASP A 64 -13.67 3.64 -16.75
N ASP A 65 -12.37 3.62 -17.08
CA ASP A 65 -11.77 4.41 -18.16
C ASP A 65 -12.25 4.01 -19.58
N GLN A 66 -13.03 2.91 -19.73
CA GLN A 66 -13.56 2.47 -21.02
C GLN A 66 -15.06 2.72 -21.25
N VAL A 67 -15.84 3.07 -20.21
CA VAL A 67 -17.29 3.27 -20.37
C VAL A 67 -17.62 4.60 -21.07
N THR A 68 -16.65 5.52 -21.17
CA THR A 68 -16.79 6.84 -21.81
C THR A 68 -16.12 6.96 -23.19
N ALA A 69 -15.80 5.86 -23.87
CA ALA A 69 -15.53 5.93 -25.31
C ALA A 69 -16.82 6.31 -26.04
N PRO A 70 -16.90 7.46 -26.74
CA PRO A 70 -18.11 7.83 -27.45
C PRO A 70 -18.37 6.80 -28.55
N VAL A 71 -19.51 6.11 -28.45
CA VAL A 71 -20.09 5.38 -29.57
C VAL A 71 -20.22 6.39 -30.71
N SER A 72 -19.32 6.30 -31.68
CA SER A 72 -19.44 7.08 -32.91
C SER A 72 -20.86 6.86 -33.46
N PRO A 73 -21.63 7.90 -33.82
CA PRO A 73 -22.93 7.70 -34.42
C PRO A 73 -22.72 6.98 -35.74
N VAL A 74 -22.99 5.67 -35.75
CA VAL A 74 -23.00 4.87 -36.96
C VAL A 74 -24.07 5.47 -37.85
N ASN A 75 -23.65 6.00 -39.00
CA ASN A 75 -24.56 6.45 -40.06
C ASN A 75 -25.51 5.29 -40.41
N LEU A 76 -26.80 5.48 -40.12
CA LEU A 76 -27.88 4.52 -40.34
C LEU A 76 -28.29 4.42 -41.82
N LEU A 77 -27.35 4.16 -42.72
CA LEU A 77 -27.61 3.95 -44.14
C LEU A 77 -26.72 2.84 -44.69
N ASP A 78 -26.92 1.61 -44.25
CA ASP A 78 -26.92 0.47 -45.17
C ASP A 78 -27.51 -0.78 -44.50
N ALA A 79 -28.48 -1.37 -45.19
CA ALA A 79 -29.24 -2.54 -44.74
C ALA A 79 -28.50 -3.83 -45.09
N SER A 80 -28.11 -4.61 -44.07
CA SER A 80 -27.96 -6.08 -44.17
C SER A 80 -27.93 -6.71 -42.77
N PRO A 81 -28.77 -7.71 -42.46
CA PRO A 81 -28.77 -8.36 -41.15
C PRO A 81 -27.61 -9.37 -41.11
N LYS A 82 -26.44 -8.92 -40.66
CA LYS A 82 -25.36 -9.81 -40.24
C LYS A 82 -25.41 -9.87 -38.73
N GLU A 83 -25.71 -11.06 -38.21
CA GLU A 83 -25.76 -11.30 -36.76
C GLU A 83 -24.50 -10.77 -36.07
N PRO A 84 -24.63 -10.12 -34.90
CA PRO A 84 -23.46 -9.67 -34.17
C PRO A 84 -22.79 -10.91 -33.58
N ASN A 85 -21.71 -11.37 -34.23
CA ASN A 85 -20.70 -12.17 -33.54
C ASN A 85 -20.12 -11.28 -32.43
N VAL A 86 -20.69 -11.42 -31.24
CA VAL A 86 -20.14 -10.91 -29.98
C VAL A 86 -18.87 -11.71 -29.72
N HIS A 87 -17.76 -11.27 -30.31
CA HIS A 87 -16.44 -11.67 -29.84
C HIS A 87 -16.25 -11.04 -28.45
N HIS A 88 -16.44 -11.88 -27.44
CA HIS A 88 -16.19 -11.59 -26.04
C HIS A 88 -14.66 -11.59 -25.82
N ASP A 89 -13.96 -10.59 -26.38
CA ASP A 89 -12.53 -10.40 -26.16
C ASP A 89 -12.31 -9.70 -24.81
N ALA A 90 -12.65 -10.39 -23.72
CA ALA A 90 -12.37 -9.99 -22.34
C ALA A 90 -11.11 -10.63 -21.67
N PRO A 91 -10.02 -11.06 -22.36
CA PRO A 91 -8.85 -11.64 -21.69
C PRO A 91 -7.73 -10.64 -21.32
N GLU A 92 -7.69 -9.42 -21.86
CA GLU A 92 -6.51 -8.54 -21.68
C GLU A 92 -6.36 -7.95 -20.26
N HIS A 93 -7.44 -7.45 -19.66
CA HIS A 93 -7.36 -6.77 -18.36
C HIS A 93 -6.98 -7.69 -17.20
N SER A 94 -7.38 -8.96 -17.25
CA SER A 94 -7.03 -9.94 -16.21
C SER A 94 -5.51 -10.16 -16.13
N SER A 95 -4.83 -10.16 -17.29
CA SER A 95 -3.37 -10.26 -17.33
C SER A 95 -2.72 -8.99 -16.80
N THR A 96 -3.22 -7.80 -17.19
CA THR A 96 -2.73 -6.51 -16.71
C THR A 96 -2.84 -6.39 -15.19
N ILE A 97 -3.96 -6.81 -14.59
CA ILE A 97 -4.16 -6.77 -13.14
C ILE A 97 -3.08 -7.59 -12.42
N GLY A 98 -2.92 -8.85 -12.84
CA GLY A 98 -1.92 -9.75 -12.25
C GLY A 98 -0.50 -9.22 -12.46
N LEU A 99 -0.19 -8.72 -13.65
CA LEU A 99 1.13 -8.17 -13.98
C LEU A 99 1.46 -6.93 -13.14
N SER A 100 0.54 -5.98 -13.01
CA SER A 100 0.74 -4.77 -12.19
C SER A 100 0.99 -5.11 -10.72
N LEU A 101 0.22 -6.04 -10.15
CA LEU A 101 0.39 -6.50 -8.77
C LEU A 101 1.76 -7.17 -8.57
N VAL A 102 2.15 -8.08 -9.47
CA VAL A 102 3.43 -8.79 -9.39
C VAL A 102 4.60 -7.82 -9.57
N LEU A 103 4.51 -6.89 -10.51
CA LEU A 103 5.54 -5.87 -10.71
C LEU A 103 5.70 -4.97 -9.48
N GLY A 104 4.60 -4.56 -8.84
CA GLY A 104 4.65 -3.81 -7.59
C GLY A 104 5.33 -4.60 -6.47
N PHE A 105 4.95 -5.88 -6.33
CA PHE A 105 5.54 -6.77 -5.32
C PHE A 105 7.04 -6.98 -5.54
N ILE A 106 7.46 -7.30 -6.78
CA ILE A 106 8.87 -7.49 -7.14
C ILE A 106 9.65 -6.18 -7.00
N PHE A 107 9.07 -5.05 -7.39
CA PHE A 107 9.71 -3.76 -7.24
C PHE A 107 10.02 -3.46 -5.77
N MET A 108 9.05 -3.68 -4.87
CA MET A 108 9.28 -3.49 -3.44
C MET A 108 10.33 -4.47 -2.91
N MET A 109 10.32 -5.73 -3.37
CA MET A 109 11.36 -6.70 -3.05
C MET A 109 12.75 -6.22 -3.48
N LEU A 110 12.89 -5.64 -4.68
CA LEU A 110 14.16 -5.11 -5.15
C LEU A 110 14.62 -3.90 -4.32
N VAL A 111 13.72 -3.00 -3.97
CA VAL A 111 14.00 -1.87 -3.08
C VAL A 111 14.54 -2.35 -1.73
N ASP A 112 13.87 -3.34 -1.15
CA ASP A 112 14.26 -3.96 0.13
C ASP A 112 15.64 -4.64 0.02
N GLN A 113 15.88 -5.40 -1.05
CA GLN A 113 17.18 -6.06 -1.31
C GLN A 113 18.33 -5.06 -1.56
N ILE A 114 18.06 -3.94 -2.24
CA ILE A 114 19.09 -2.92 -2.50
C ILE A 114 19.40 -2.17 -1.21
N SER A 115 18.38 -1.83 -0.42
CA SER A 115 18.55 -1.13 0.85
C SER A 115 19.34 -1.98 1.86
N THR A 116 18.98 -3.27 2.02
CA THR A 116 19.73 -4.20 2.89
C THR A 116 21.20 -4.39 2.48
N ARG A 117 21.51 -4.36 1.17
CA ARG A 117 22.90 -4.46 0.68
C ARG A 117 23.73 -3.21 0.94
N ARG A 118 23.11 -2.02 0.90
CA ARG A 118 23.79 -0.75 1.21
C ARG A 118 24.10 -0.61 2.70
N ASP A 119 23.24 -1.15 3.56
CA ASP A 119 23.40 -1.11 5.02
C ASP A 119 24.36 -2.21 5.56
N GLY A 120 25.38 -2.59 4.78
CA GLY A 120 26.35 -3.66 5.07
C GLY A 120 27.27 -3.47 6.28
N ALA A 121 26.89 -2.64 7.26
CA ALA A 121 27.54 -2.52 8.56
C ALA A 121 26.47 -2.65 9.66
N ALA A 122 26.65 -3.63 10.54
CA ALA A 122 25.74 -4.04 11.60
C ALA A 122 25.03 -2.85 12.30
N GLY A 123 23.72 -2.69 12.06
CA GLY A 123 22.92 -1.72 12.81
C GLY A 123 21.45 -1.55 12.42
N GLU A 124 21.09 -1.50 11.14
CA GLU A 124 19.84 -0.79 10.74
C GLU A 124 18.85 -1.56 9.85
N ARG A 125 18.66 -2.86 10.10
CA ARG A 125 17.58 -3.69 9.49
C ARG A 125 16.15 -3.10 9.59
N ASN A 126 15.95 -2.12 10.47
CA ASN A 126 14.65 -1.49 10.73
C ASN A 126 14.41 -0.24 9.84
N MET A 127 15.44 0.26 9.15
CA MET A 127 15.31 1.35 8.18
C MET A 127 14.63 0.87 6.89
N THR A 128 14.88 -0.38 6.52
CA THR A 128 14.41 -0.99 5.27
C THR A 128 12.89 -1.03 5.17
N ALA A 129 12.22 -1.42 6.26
CA ALA A 129 10.75 -1.43 6.33
C ALA A 129 10.16 -0.02 6.14
N THR A 130 10.82 1.01 6.69
CA THR A 130 10.36 2.38 6.53
C THR A 130 10.62 2.92 5.12
N ILE A 131 11.79 2.61 4.53
CA ILE A 131 12.09 2.96 3.14
C ILE A 131 11.07 2.32 2.20
N GLY A 132 10.75 1.03 2.41
CA GLY A 132 9.69 0.35 1.69
C GLY A 132 8.36 1.09 1.81
N LEU A 133 7.91 1.41 3.02
CA LEU A 133 6.65 2.14 3.24
C LEU A 133 6.63 3.55 2.63
N ILE A 134 7.76 4.25 2.60
CA ILE A 134 7.90 5.54 1.90
C ILE A 134 7.73 5.33 0.39
N VAL A 135 8.36 4.31 -0.18
CA VAL A 135 8.25 3.98 -1.61
C VAL A 135 6.84 3.52 -1.99
N HIS A 136 6.15 2.80 -1.11
CA HIS A 136 4.73 2.47 -1.28
C HIS A 136 3.86 3.74 -1.28
N ALA A 137 4.04 4.63 -0.29
CA ALA A 137 3.32 5.91 -0.26
C ALA A 137 3.60 6.76 -1.52
N ALA A 138 4.82 6.71 -2.04
CA ALA A 138 5.17 7.32 -3.31
C ALA A 138 4.33 6.77 -4.47
N ALA A 139 4.14 5.45 -4.55
CA ALA A 139 3.30 4.83 -5.58
C ALA A 139 1.83 5.29 -5.49
N ASP A 140 1.27 5.47 -4.29
CA ASP A 140 -0.06 6.08 -4.11
C ASP A 140 -0.13 7.49 -4.69
N GLY A 141 0.93 8.28 -4.47
CA GLY A 141 1.01 9.64 -5.00
C GLY A 141 1.00 9.67 -6.53
N VAL A 142 1.69 8.72 -7.17
CA VAL A 142 1.64 8.57 -8.63
C VAL A 142 0.23 8.23 -9.10
N ALA A 143 -0.47 7.32 -8.41
CA ALA A 143 -1.83 6.94 -8.76
C ALA A 143 -2.82 8.12 -8.64
N LEU A 144 -2.77 8.88 -7.54
CA LEU A 144 -3.62 10.05 -7.35
C LEU A 144 -3.29 11.17 -8.35
N GLY A 145 -2.00 11.40 -8.62
CA GLY A 145 -1.57 12.39 -9.60
C GLY A 145 -2.00 12.06 -11.03
N ALA A 146 -2.02 10.77 -11.40
CA ALA A 146 -2.56 10.30 -12.67
C ALA A 146 -4.09 10.50 -12.72
N ALA A 147 -4.80 10.17 -11.63
CA ALA A 147 -6.25 10.35 -11.52
C ALA A 147 -6.67 11.81 -11.65
N ALA A 148 -5.95 12.74 -10.99
CA ALA A 148 -6.22 14.17 -11.04
C ALA A 148 -6.02 14.77 -12.43
N HIS A 149 -5.30 14.08 -13.32
CA HIS A 149 -5.08 14.51 -14.70
C HIS A 149 -6.18 14.01 -15.66
N ALA A 150 -6.94 12.98 -15.25
CA ALA A 150 -8.14 12.54 -15.94
C ALA A 150 -9.26 13.57 -15.75
N SER A 151 -10.04 13.84 -16.78
CA SER A 151 -11.05 14.91 -16.80
C SER A 151 -12.30 14.63 -15.95
N HIS A 152 -12.26 13.62 -15.09
CA HIS A 152 -13.38 13.15 -14.28
C HIS A 152 -13.05 13.28 -12.79
N HIS A 153 -13.51 14.36 -12.16
CA HIS A 153 -13.35 14.60 -10.72
C HIS A 153 -13.96 13.49 -9.85
N ASP A 154 -14.94 12.75 -10.36
CA ASP A 154 -15.54 11.63 -9.63
C ASP A 154 -14.50 10.51 -9.40
N VAL A 155 -13.71 10.18 -10.44
CA VAL A 155 -12.64 9.18 -10.34
C VAL A 155 -11.53 9.68 -9.42
N GLU A 156 -11.13 10.95 -9.54
CA GLU A 156 -10.14 11.58 -8.64
C GLU A 156 -10.56 11.45 -7.17
N MET A 157 -11.82 11.77 -6.84
CA MET A 157 -12.34 11.72 -5.48
C MET A 157 -12.48 10.29 -4.94
N VAL A 158 -12.90 9.35 -5.78
CA VAL A 158 -12.99 7.93 -5.41
C VAL A 158 -11.60 7.35 -5.14
N VAL A 159 -10.64 7.59 -6.03
CA VAL A 159 -9.23 7.19 -5.86
C VAL A 159 -8.64 7.82 -4.60
N PHE A 160 -8.87 9.12 -4.38
CA PHE A 160 -8.43 9.81 -3.18
C PHE A 160 -8.99 9.17 -1.90
N LEU A 161 -10.29 8.88 -1.86
CA LEU A 161 -10.92 8.27 -0.69
C LEU A 161 -10.36 6.87 -0.44
N ALA A 162 -10.19 6.05 -1.48
CA ALA A 162 -9.59 4.74 -1.36
C ALA A 162 -8.14 4.81 -0.86
N ILE A 163 -7.36 5.79 -1.34
CA ILE A 163 -6.00 6.06 -0.85
C ILE A 163 -6.05 6.44 0.63
N MET A 164 -6.90 7.38 1.01
CA MET A 164 -7.02 7.84 2.38
C MET A 164 -7.46 6.74 3.35
N LEU A 165 -8.40 5.89 2.93
CA LEU A 165 -8.90 4.77 3.72
C LEU A 165 -7.80 3.77 4.06
N HIS A 166 -6.76 3.63 3.24
CA HIS A 166 -5.64 2.73 3.52
C HIS A 166 -4.37 3.41 4.02
N LYS A 167 -4.23 4.72 3.80
CA LYS A 167 -3.10 5.50 4.28
C LYS A 167 -3.12 5.70 5.79
N ALA A 168 -4.31 5.87 6.38
CA ALA A 168 -4.46 5.97 7.83
C ALA A 168 -4.08 4.65 8.54
N PRO A 169 -4.61 3.47 8.14
CA PRO A 169 -4.13 2.18 8.61
C PRO A 169 -2.62 1.94 8.39
N ALA A 170 -2.09 2.32 7.23
CA ALA A 170 -0.66 2.20 6.93
C ALA A 170 0.22 3.04 7.87
N ALA A 171 -0.16 4.30 8.10
CA ALA A 171 0.55 5.18 9.04
C ALA A 171 0.49 4.65 10.48
N PHE A 172 -0.68 4.15 10.89
CA PHE A 172 -0.86 3.51 12.20
C PHE A 172 0.04 2.27 12.34
N GLY A 173 0.07 1.39 11.33
CA GLY A 173 0.90 0.20 11.30
C GLY A 173 2.40 0.50 11.36
N LEU A 174 2.86 1.47 10.56
CA LEU A 174 4.24 1.95 10.57
C LEU A 174 4.69 2.40 11.96
N VAL A 175 3.92 3.27 12.60
CA VAL A 175 4.28 3.83 13.91
C VAL A 175 4.21 2.77 15.00
N SER A 176 3.23 1.88 14.94
CA SER A 176 3.11 0.77 15.89
C SER A 176 4.30 -0.18 15.79
N PHE A 177 4.75 -0.49 14.57
CA PHE A 177 5.96 -1.24 14.31
C PHE A 177 7.21 -0.53 14.85
N LEU A 178 7.42 0.75 14.53
CA LEU A 178 8.60 1.48 15.00
C LEU A 178 8.63 1.67 16.53
N LEU A 179 7.46 1.77 17.17
CA LEU A 179 7.35 1.77 18.64
C LEU A 179 7.74 0.41 19.23
N HIS A 180 7.31 -0.69 18.61
CA HIS A 180 7.66 -2.04 19.02
C HIS A 180 9.17 -2.31 18.87
N GLU A 181 9.79 -1.78 17.81
CA GLU A 181 11.24 -1.83 17.60
C GLU A 181 12.05 -0.93 18.56
N GLY A 182 11.38 -0.18 19.45
CA GLY A 182 12.03 0.63 20.48
C GLY A 182 12.66 1.93 19.99
N PHE A 183 12.26 2.45 18.82
CA PHE A 183 12.74 3.75 18.34
C PHE A 183 12.29 4.90 19.26
N ASP A 184 13.13 5.93 19.38
CA ASP A 184 12.73 7.14 20.10
C ASP A 184 11.62 7.88 19.35
N ARG A 185 10.73 8.49 20.12
CA ARG A 185 9.54 9.19 19.59
C ARG A 185 9.90 10.30 18.58
N HIS A 186 11.09 10.89 18.68
CA HIS A 186 11.53 11.91 17.75
C HIS A 186 11.93 11.31 16.39
N ARG A 187 12.69 10.21 16.36
CA ARG A 187 12.94 9.43 15.13
C ARG A 187 11.65 8.92 14.52
N ILE A 188 10.70 8.40 15.31
CA ILE A 188 9.43 7.90 14.78
C ILE A 188 8.66 9.01 14.07
N ARG A 189 8.57 10.21 14.66
CA ARG A 189 7.92 11.37 14.02
C ARG A 189 8.59 11.78 12.71
N LYS A 190 9.92 11.65 12.60
CA LYS A 190 10.64 11.91 11.33
C LYS A 190 10.25 10.90 10.24
N HIS A 191 10.26 9.61 10.57
CA HIS A 191 9.84 8.55 9.65
C HIS A 191 8.37 8.73 9.21
N LEU A 192 7.48 9.04 10.15
CA LEU A 192 6.07 9.33 9.86
C LEU A 192 5.91 10.57 8.96
N ALA A 193 6.71 11.62 9.18
CA ALA A 193 6.68 12.81 8.34
C ALA A 193 7.15 12.51 6.90
N MET A 194 8.23 11.74 6.74
CA MET A 194 8.71 11.31 5.41
C MET A 194 7.67 10.45 4.69
N PHE A 195 7.06 9.49 5.38
CA PHE A 195 5.95 8.68 4.85
C PHE A 195 4.76 9.54 4.42
N SER A 196 4.31 10.45 5.29
CA SER A 196 3.14 11.29 5.04
C SER A 196 3.36 12.28 3.90
N MET A 197 4.60 12.74 3.71
CA MET A 197 4.95 13.71 2.67
C MET A 197 5.23 13.09 1.30
N SER A 198 5.58 11.80 1.25
CA SER A 198 5.92 11.10 0.01
C SER A 198 4.78 11.12 -1.03
N ALA A 199 3.56 10.72 -0.63
CA ALA A 199 2.41 10.71 -1.53
C ALA A 199 2.00 12.12 -2.01
N PRO A 200 1.87 13.14 -1.14
CA PRO A 200 1.72 14.55 -1.52
C PRO A 200 2.71 15.01 -2.59
N LEU A 201 4.01 14.79 -2.36
CA LEU A 201 5.05 15.26 -3.26
C LEU A 201 4.94 14.60 -4.63
N LEU A 202 4.72 13.30 -4.68
CA LEU A 202 4.60 12.58 -5.95
C LEU A 202 3.26 12.81 -6.65
N THR A 203 2.19 13.10 -5.91
CA THR A 203 0.93 13.57 -6.52
C THR A 203 1.16 14.85 -7.31
N LEU A 204 1.80 15.85 -6.68
CA LEU A 204 2.09 17.13 -7.33
C LEU A 204 3.10 16.96 -8.47
N LEU A 205 4.15 16.17 -8.25
CA LEU A 205 5.15 15.90 -9.27
C LEU A 205 4.54 15.22 -10.51
N THR A 206 3.68 14.23 -10.30
CA THR A 206 2.98 13.55 -11.39
C THR A 206 2.04 14.52 -12.09
N TYR A 207 1.18 15.23 -11.36
CA TYR A 207 0.20 16.14 -11.96
C TYR A 207 0.84 17.28 -12.78
N PHE A 208 1.91 17.91 -12.28
CA PHE A 208 2.61 19.00 -12.97
C PHE A 208 3.70 18.53 -13.94
N GLY A 209 4.21 17.31 -13.77
CA GLY A 209 5.31 16.76 -14.56
C GLY A 209 4.86 16.07 -15.86
N ILE A 210 3.58 15.72 -15.97
CA ILE A 210 2.98 15.13 -17.18
C ILE A 210 2.68 16.26 -18.18
N GLY A 211 3.38 16.24 -19.32
CA GLY A 211 3.09 17.13 -20.46
C GLY A 211 1.87 16.69 -21.26
N GLN A 212 1.34 17.55 -22.15
CA GLN A 212 0.13 17.25 -22.93
C GLN A 212 0.23 15.98 -23.80
N GLU A 213 1.40 15.63 -24.34
CA GLU A 213 1.57 14.38 -25.10
C GLU A 213 1.53 13.12 -24.21
N GLN A 214 2.00 13.24 -22.97
CA GLN A 214 1.94 12.14 -22.00
C GLN A 214 0.54 11.96 -21.43
N LYS A 215 -0.31 12.99 -21.48
CA LYS A 215 -1.72 12.92 -21.06
C LYS A 215 -2.53 11.91 -21.86
N GLU A 216 -2.42 11.93 -23.19
CA GLU A 216 -3.13 10.97 -24.06
C GLU A 216 -2.60 9.54 -23.88
N THR A 217 -1.30 9.41 -23.62
CA THR A 217 -0.68 8.12 -23.31
C THR A 217 -1.19 7.57 -21.97
N LEU A 218 -1.27 8.37 -20.91
CA LEU A 218 -1.69 7.89 -19.59
C LEU A 218 -3.17 7.53 -19.54
N ASN A 219 -4.02 8.27 -20.25
CA ASN A 219 -5.43 7.92 -20.41
C ASN A 219 -5.60 6.67 -21.27
N SER A 220 -4.83 6.50 -22.34
CA SER A 220 -4.93 5.29 -23.18
C SER A 220 -4.40 4.02 -22.50
N PHE A 221 -3.50 4.15 -21.52
CA PHE A 221 -2.94 3.02 -20.76
C PHE A 221 -3.63 2.76 -19.41
N ASN A 222 -4.77 3.40 -19.11
CA ASN A 222 -5.48 3.30 -17.82
C ASN A 222 -4.51 3.45 -16.64
N ALA A 223 -3.62 4.46 -16.71
CA ALA A 223 -2.45 4.59 -15.85
C ALA A 223 -2.81 4.67 -14.36
N THR A 224 -3.97 5.24 -14.03
CA THR A 224 -4.50 5.32 -12.67
C THR A 224 -4.72 3.93 -12.06
N GLY A 225 -5.45 3.05 -12.78
CA GLY A 225 -5.71 1.68 -12.32
C GLY A 225 -4.43 0.86 -12.21
N ILE A 226 -3.56 0.95 -13.22
CA ILE A 226 -2.24 0.29 -13.21
C ILE A 226 -1.38 0.77 -12.02
N ALA A 227 -1.33 2.07 -11.76
CA ALA A 227 -0.56 2.64 -10.66
C ALA A 227 -1.12 2.23 -9.30
N MET A 228 -2.45 2.18 -9.14
CA MET A 228 -3.08 1.67 -7.91
C MET A 228 -2.80 0.19 -7.68
N LEU A 229 -2.89 -0.65 -8.72
CA LEU A 229 -2.58 -2.08 -8.62
C LEU A 229 -1.10 -2.33 -8.38
N PHE A 230 -0.22 -1.55 -9.00
CA PHE A 230 1.19 -1.54 -8.67
C PHE A 230 1.40 -1.18 -7.20
N SER A 231 0.75 -0.12 -6.69
CA SER A 231 0.82 0.25 -5.27
C SER A 231 0.32 -0.88 -4.36
N ALA A 232 -0.80 -1.53 -4.70
CA ALA A 232 -1.32 -2.68 -3.97
C ALA A 232 -0.30 -3.83 -3.88
N GLY A 233 0.41 -4.10 -4.97
CA GLY A 233 1.51 -5.07 -5.00
C GLY A 233 2.65 -4.69 -4.05
N THR A 234 3.06 -3.41 -4.07
CA THR A 234 4.09 -2.90 -3.14
C THR A 234 3.67 -3.04 -1.68
N PHE A 235 2.40 -2.77 -1.38
CA PHE A 235 1.85 -2.84 -0.03
C PHE A 235 1.73 -4.28 0.48
N LEU A 236 1.30 -5.19 -0.40
CA LEU A 236 1.21 -6.61 -0.08
C LEU A 236 2.58 -7.20 0.27
N TYR A 237 3.65 -6.79 -0.42
CA TYR A 237 5.02 -7.17 -0.04
C TYR A 237 5.34 -6.72 1.39
N VAL A 238 5.15 -5.44 1.71
CA VAL A 238 5.44 -4.92 3.06
C VAL A 238 4.65 -5.68 4.13
N ALA A 239 3.35 -5.89 3.89
CA ALA A 239 2.48 -6.59 4.83
C ALA A 239 2.92 -8.05 5.04
N THR A 240 3.33 -8.75 3.98
CA THR A 240 3.67 -10.19 4.03
C THR A 240 5.11 -10.49 4.42
N VAL A 241 6.05 -9.58 4.16
CA VAL A 241 7.49 -9.81 4.39
C VAL A 241 7.99 -9.12 5.65
N HIS A 242 7.56 -7.90 5.94
CA HIS A 242 8.06 -7.15 7.10
C HIS A 242 7.14 -7.21 8.30
N VAL A 243 5.83 -7.31 8.08
CA VAL A 243 4.86 -7.18 9.18
C VAL A 243 4.35 -8.53 9.66
N LEU A 244 3.82 -9.39 8.78
CA LEU A 244 3.23 -10.67 9.19
C LEU A 244 4.23 -11.71 9.77
N PRO A 245 5.47 -11.85 9.26
CA PRO A 245 6.43 -12.86 9.75
C PRO A 245 6.92 -12.62 11.17
N GLU A 246 7.00 -11.35 11.60
CA GLU A 246 7.45 -10.95 12.95
C GLU A 246 6.56 -11.55 14.05
N PHE A 247 5.31 -11.91 13.72
CA PHE A 247 4.33 -12.45 14.67
C PHE A 247 4.11 -13.96 14.53
N THR A 248 4.42 -14.54 13.37
CA THR A 248 4.32 -15.99 13.13
C THR A 248 5.60 -16.75 13.48
N HIS A 249 6.74 -16.06 13.51
CA HIS A 249 7.99 -16.58 14.05
C HIS A 249 8.26 -15.90 15.38
N GLY A 250 7.65 -16.42 16.46
CA GLY A 250 7.83 -15.87 17.80
C GLY A 250 9.30 -15.62 18.13
N GLN A 251 9.63 -14.38 18.49
CA GLN A 251 10.94 -14.00 19.00
C GLN A 251 11.33 -14.92 20.15
N SER A 252 12.32 -15.78 19.91
CA SER A 252 13.04 -16.46 20.97
C SER A 252 13.99 -15.43 21.59
N HIS A 253 13.55 -14.71 22.61
CA HIS A 253 14.44 -13.87 23.41
C HIS A 253 15.33 -14.75 24.31
N GLY A 254 16.64 -14.65 24.14
CA GLY A 254 17.69 -15.06 25.09
C GLY A 254 19.04 -15.24 24.37
N GLY A 255 20.11 -14.51 24.63
CA GLY A 255 20.39 -13.50 25.65
C GLY A 255 21.74 -12.80 25.41
N SER A 256 22.00 -11.77 26.23
CA SER A 256 23.30 -11.19 26.59
C SER A 256 24.38 -11.02 25.50
N SER A 257 24.45 -9.81 24.93
CA SER A 257 25.68 -9.32 24.29
C SER A 257 26.71 -8.91 25.34
N GLY A 258 27.47 -9.88 25.84
CA GLY A 258 28.82 -9.67 26.41
C GLY A 258 29.85 -10.32 25.48
N PRO A 259 31.07 -9.78 25.32
CA PRO A 259 32.02 -10.31 24.35
C PRO A 259 32.76 -11.51 24.94
N HIS A 260 32.65 -12.69 24.32
CA HIS A 260 33.59 -13.79 24.60
C HIS A 260 33.78 -14.75 23.42
N TYR A 261 35.04 -15.04 23.14
CA TYR A 261 35.56 -15.86 22.04
C TYR A 261 35.34 -17.37 22.26
N THR A 262 35.17 -18.10 21.15
CA THR A 262 35.47 -19.53 20.87
C THR A 262 35.03 -20.62 21.87
N HIS A 263 34.15 -21.54 21.42
CA HIS A 263 34.35 -22.98 21.63
C HIS A 263 33.60 -23.82 20.59
N LEU A 264 34.30 -24.82 20.05
CA LEU A 264 33.78 -25.90 19.20
C LEU A 264 32.90 -26.82 20.05
N GLU A 265 31.64 -27.04 19.66
CA GLU A 265 30.96 -28.26 20.09
C GLU A 265 29.93 -28.72 19.05
N GLN A 266 30.10 -29.99 18.69
CA GLN A 266 29.35 -30.77 17.74
C GLN A 266 28.07 -31.27 18.44
N GLY A 267 26.90 -30.81 18.00
CA GLY A 267 25.62 -31.27 18.53
C GLY A 267 24.46 -30.92 17.59
N THR A 268 23.88 -31.95 16.98
CA THR A 268 22.56 -32.05 16.32
C THR A 268 21.79 -30.76 15.97
N PRO A 269 21.37 -30.56 14.70
CA PRO A 269 20.41 -29.50 14.39
C PRO A 269 19.05 -29.83 15.03
N GLN A 270 18.68 -29.14 16.11
CA GLN A 270 17.30 -29.14 16.58
C GLN A 270 16.40 -28.53 15.50
N PRO A 271 15.26 -29.14 15.15
CA PRO A 271 14.31 -28.51 14.26
C PRO A 271 13.69 -27.32 15.01
N LYS A 272 13.95 -26.10 14.55
CA LYS A 272 13.27 -24.90 15.05
C LYS A 272 11.77 -25.09 14.84
N GLY A 273 11.04 -25.36 15.93
CA GLY A 273 9.58 -25.50 15.89
C GLY A 273 8.95 -24.18 15.47
N PHE A 274 8.05 -24.24 14.48
CA PHE A 274 7.23 -23.13 14.04
C PHE A 274 6.26 -22.76 15.17
N SER A 275 6.59 -21.77 15.99
CA SER A 275 5.70 -21.31 17.06
C SER A 275 4.67 -20.35 16.46
N GLY A 276 3.57 -20.91 15.96
CA GLY A 276 2.48 -20.14 15.34
C GLY A 276 1.81 -19.15 16.30
N LEU A 277 0.97 -18.26 15.74
CA LEU A 277 0.23 -17.24 16.49
C LEU A 277 -0.62 -17.87 17.60
N ARG A 278 -0.65 -17.22 18.77
CA ARG A 278 -1.59 -17.60 19.84
C ARG A 278 -3.02 -17.37 19.36
N ASN A 279 -3.99 -18.18 19.80
CA ASN A 279 -5.40 -18.04 19.39
C ASN A 279 -5.95 -16.61 19.58
N THR A 280 -5.52 -15.90 20.64
CA THR A 280 -5.89 -14.50 20.87
C THR A 280 -5.32 -13.55 19.82
N GLU A 281 -4.06 -13.76 19.42
CA GLU A 281 -3.39 -12.95 18.39
C GLU A 281 -3.99 -13.22 17.01
N LEU A 282 -4.34 -14.47 16.73
CA LEU A 282 -5.03 -14.85 15.50
C LEU A 282 -6.40 -14.15 15.39
N VAL A 283 -7.19 -14.12 16.47
CA VAL A 283 -8.47 -13.40 16.49
C VAL A 283 -8.26 -11.90 16.25
N ILE A 284 -7.26 -11.29 16.88
CA ILE A 284 -6.94 -9.87 16.69
C ILE A 284 -6.51 -9.59 15.23
N LEU A 285 -5.69 -10.45 14.64
CA LEU A 285 -5.27 -10.36 13.25
C LEU A 285 -6.47 -10.43 12.31
N ILE A 286 -7.38 -11.40 12.52
CA ILE A 286 -8.61 -11.56 11.74
C ILE A 286 -9.50 -10.33 11.88
N CYS A 287 -9.71 -9.83 13.09
CA CYS A 287 -10.46 -8.60 13.33
C CYS A 287 -9.85 -7.41 12.59
N GLY A 288 -8.52 -7.27 12.61
CA GLY A 288 -7.81 -6.24 11.86
C GLY A 288 -7.98 -6.40 10.35
N ALA A 289 -7.89 -7.62 9.82
CA ALA A 289 -8.03 -7.89 8.38
C ALA A 289 -9.46 -7.69 7.85
N LEU A 290 -10.48 -7.91 8.69
CA LEU A 290 -11.87 -7.74 8.31
C LEU A 290 -12.39 -6.31 8.53
N LEU A 291 -11.74 -5.50 9.38
CA LEU A 291 -12.20 -4.13 9.65
C LEU A 291 -12.32 -3.26 8.38
N PRO A 292 -11.37 -3.28 7.42
CA PRO A 292 -11.48 -2.46 6.21
C PRO A 292 -12.69 -2.86 5.34
N LEU A 293 -13.15 -4.11 5.42
CA LEU A 293 -14.36 -4.56 4.73
C LEU A 293 -15.62 -3.83 5.22
N LEU A 294 -15.70 -3.55 6.53
CA LEU A 294 -16.82 -2.78 7.08
C LEU A 294 -16.83 -1.34 6.55
N LEU A 295 -15.65 -0.77 6.27
CA LEU A 295 -15.51 0.56 5.69
C LEU A 295 -15.92 0.59 4.21
N THR A 296 -15.77 -0.52 3.48
CA THR A 296 -16.16 -0.62 2.06
C THR A 296 -17.63 -0.98 1.87
N MET A 297 -18.25 -1.71 2.79
CA MET A 297 -19.69 -2.04 2.72
C MET A 297 -20.62 -0.82 2.78
N GLY A 298 -20.16 0.31 3.34
CA GLY A 298 -20.96 1.54 3.45
C GLY A 298 -21.01 2.42 2.19
N HIS A 299 -20.19 2.15 1.16
CA HIS A 299 -20.03 3.01 -0.01
C HIS A 299 -20.73 2.50 -1.29
N HIS A 300 -21.64 1.53 -1.16
CA HIS A 300 -22.37 0.91 -2.28
C HIS A 300 -23.73 1.58 -2.60
N HIS A 301 -23.89 2.88 -2.32
CA HIS A 301 -25.12 3.63 -2.60
C HIS A 301 -24.86 4.90 -3.40
#